data_AF-A0A822HJD9-F1
#
_entry.id   AF-A0A822HJD9-F1
#
_cell.length_a   1.000
_cell.length_b   1.000
_cell.length_c   1.000
_cell.angle_alpha   90.00
_cell.angle_beta   90.00
_cell.angle_gamma   90.00
#
_symmetry.space_group_name_H-M   'P 1'
#
loop_
_entity.id
_entity.type
_entity.pdbx_description
1 polymer ?
#
loop_
_entity_poly.entity_id
_entity_poly.type
_entity_poly.pdbx_seq_one_letter_code
_entity_poly.pdbx_strand_id
1 'polypeptide(L)'
;MENEIDHNKKYQLDMNMNTLNNNDINILDLPDELLLCIFNKLHTIEMLYSLVNVNQRFDRLVLDPFYIHHLDLTVKPLLYHNSPVNNQIFDRIRTQVLPRIHHKVNKFTVEPLSMECILGTIDYSELNSFSP
;
A
#
# COMPACT_ATOMS: atom_id res chain seq x y z
N MET A 1 -16.91 -36.71 55.07
CA MET A 1 -17.82 -36.34 53.96
C MET A 1 -17.72 -34.84 53.82
N GLU A 2 -17.61 -34.36 52.59
CA GLU A 2 -17.37 -32.96 52.19
C GLU A 2 -15.90 -32.51 52.32
N ASN A 3 -15.33 -32.08 51.19
CA ASN A 3 -14.06 -31.33 51.00
C ASN A 3 -13.04 -31.92 50.03
N GLU A 4 -13.46 -32.61 48.95
CA GLU A 4 -12.48 -33.03 47.93
C GLU A 4 -13.00 -33.03 46.48
N ILE A 5 -14.07 -32.28 46.18
CA ILE A 5 -14.64 -32.23 44.82
C ILE A 5 -14.39 -30.88 44.11
N ASP A 6 -13.93 -29.84 44.82
CA ASP A 6 -13.85 -28.49 44.22
C ASP A 6 -12.48 -28.12 43.62
N HIS A 7 -11.44 -28.93 43.84
CA HIS A 7 -10.09 -28.64 43.32
C HIS A 7 -9.82 -29.18 41.91
N ASN A 8 -10.70 -30.04 41.36
CA ASN A 8 -10.47 -30.65 40.05
C ASN A 8 -11.18 -29.93 38.88
N LYS A 9 -12.03 -28.94 39.18
CA LYS A 9 -12.65 -28.07 38.15
C LYS A 9 -11.79 -26.88 37.77
N LYS A 10 -10.84 -26.47 38.63
CA LYS A 10 -9.94 -25.34 38.32
C LYS A 10 -8.86 -25.69 37.30
N TYR A 11 -8.47 -26.96 37.19
CA TYR A 11 -7.49 -27.42 36.20
C TYR A 11 -8.09 -27.80 34.83
N GLN A 12 -9.42 -27.73 34.65
CA GLN A 12 -10.06 -27.93 33.34
C GLN A 12 -10.46 -26.62 32.65
N LEU A 13 -10.38 -25.48 33.34
CA LEU A 13 -10.57 -24.15 32.75
C LEU A 13 -9.27 -23.53 32.19
N ASP A 14 -8.12 -24.18 32.44
CA ASP A 14 -6.84 -23.86 31.80
C ASP A 14 -6.63 -24.63 30.48
N MET A 15 -7.59 -25.47 30.08
CA MET A 15 -7.62 -26.01 28.72
C MET A 15 -8.29 -25.01 27.78
N ASN A 16 -7.45 -24.46 26.90
CA ASN A 16 -7.81 -24.09 25.52
C ASN A 16 -8.12 -22.62 25.21
N MET A 17 -7.48 -21.65 25.87
CA MET A 17 -7.34 -20.28 25.33
C MET A 17 -5.97 -19.98 24.70
N ASN A 18 -5.02 -20.93 24.77
CA ASN A 18 -3.71 -20.81 24.10
C ASN A 18 -3.63 -21.51 22.74
N THR A 19 -4.78 -21.94 22.22
CA THR A 19 -4.93 -22.52 20.88
C THR A 19 -6.00 -21.75 20.11
N LEU A 20 -5.99 -20.42 20.20
CA LEU A 20 -6.14 -19.67 18.96
C LEU A 20 -4.92 -20.08 18.15
N ASN A 21 -5.10 -21.08 17.28
CA ASN A 21 -4.19 -21.36 16.21
C ASN A 21 -3.72 -20.02 15.66
N ASN A 22 -2.43 -19.74 15.81
CA ASN A 22 -1.70 -18.86 14.92
C ASN A 22 -1.73 -19.51 13.53
N ASN A 23 -2.92 -19.65 12.96
CA ASN A 23 -3.11 -19.65 11.54
C ASN A 23 -2.75 -18.22 11.16
N ASP A 24 -1.45 -17.96 11.04
CA ASP A 24 -0.92 -16.74 10.48
C ASP A 24 -1.51 -16.67 9.07
N ILE A 25 -2.66 -15.99 8.94
CA ILE A 25 -3.31 -15.80 7.65
C ILE A 25 -2.32 -14.95 6.87
N ASN A 26 -1.64 -15.58 5.92
CA ASN A 26 -0.72 -14.86 5.07
C ASN A 26 -1.55 -13.92 4.20
N ILE A 27 -1.13 -12.67 4.11
CA ILE A 27 -1.78 -11.68 3.23
C ILE A 27 -1.86 -12.18 1.78
N LEU A 28 -0.90 -13.02 1.35
CA LEU A 28 -0.89 -13.62 0.03
C LEU A 28 -1.99 -14.68 -0.19
N ASP A 29 -2.58 -15.21 0.87
CA ASP A 29 -3.67 -16.19 0.82
C ASP A 29 -5.05 -15.53 0.75
N LEU A 30 -5.12 -14.21 0.97
CA LEU A 30 -6.37 -13.47 0.84
C LEU A 30 -6.84 -13.43 -0.62
N PRO A 31 -8.14 -13.51 -0.90
CA PRO A 31 -8.70 -13.28 -2.24
C PRO A 31 -8.52 -11.82 -2.69
N ASP A 32 -8.58 -11.57 -4.00
CA ASP A 32 -8.29 -10.26 -4.59
C ASP A 32 -9.22 -9.17 -4.04
N GLU A 33 -10.47 -9.49 -3.79
CA GLU A 33 -11.47 -8.55 -3.28
C GLU A 33 -11.09 -8.01 -1.88
N LEU A 34 -10.56 -8.88 -1.01
CA LEU A 34 -10.11 -8.48 0.32
C LEU A 34 -8.81 -7.68 0.25
N LEU A 35 -7.88 -8.05 -0.64
CA LEU A 35 -6.68 -7.26 -0.90
C LEU A 35 -7.02 -5.86 -1.39
N LEU A 36 -7.93 -5.75 -2.36
CA LEU A 36 -8.42 -4.46 -2.87
C LEU A 36 -9.11 -3.65 -1.77
N CYS A 37 -9.92 -4.28 -0.91
CA CYS A 37 -10.53 -3.60 0.25
C CYS A 37 -9.47 -3.00 1.19
N ILE A 38 -8.35 -3.70 1.41
CA ILE A 38 -7.24 -3.21 2.23
C ILE A 38 -6.49 -2.09 1.51
N PHE A 39 -6.12 -2.30 0.23
CA PHE A 39 -5.36 -1.31 -0.55
C PHE A 39 -6.14 -0.02 -0.75
N ASN A 40 -7.47 -0.08 -0.89
CA ASN A 40 -8.36 1.07 -0.96
C ASN A 40 -8.38 1.94 0.31
N LYS A 41 -7.77 1.48 1.42
CA LYS A 41 -7.59 2.29 2.63
C LYS A 41 -6.32 3.14 2.59
N LEU A 42 -5.41 2.86 1.65
CA LEU A 42 -4.16 3.60 1.47
C LEU A 42 -4.36 4.71 0.44
N HIS A 43 -3.62 5.83 0.59
CA HIS A 43 -3.56 6.80 -0.48
C HIS A 43 -2.85 6.20 -1.71
N THR A 44 -3.25 6.57 -2.93
CA THR A 44 -2.69 5.99 -4.17
C THR A 44 -1.17 6.02 -4.20
N ILE A 45 -0.56 7.12 -3.72
CA ILE A 45 0.90 7.25 -3.67
C ILE A 45 1.54 6.31 -2.64
N GLU A 46 0.93 6.14 -1.47
CA GLU A 46 1.41 5.21 -0.44
C GLU A 46 1.29 3.76 -0.92
N MET A 47 0.18 3.44 -1.60
CA MET A 47 -0.06 2.15 -2.21
C MET A 47 1.01 1.84 -3.27
N LEU A 48 1.23 2.77 -4.22
CA LEU A 48 2.20 2.58 -5.30
C LEU A 48 3.63 2.52 -4.76
N TYR A 49 3.97 3.40 -3.83
CA TYR A 49 5.27 3.35 -3.17
C TYR A 49 5.47 2.04 -2.43
N SER A 50 4.48 1.54 -1.68
CA SER A 50 4.69 0.40 -0.79
C SER A 50 4.61 -0.94 -1.50
N LEU A 51 3.76 -1.08 -2.52
CA LEU A 51 3.35 -2.39 -3.05
C LEU A 51 3.93 -2.72 -4.43
N VAL A 52 4.31 -1.71 -5.22
CA VAL A 52 4.86 -1.96 -6.56
C VAL A 52 6.22 -2.67 -6.45
N ASN A 53 6.41 -3.72 -7.25
CA ASN A 53 7.56 -4.63 -7.24
C ASN A 53 7.71 -5.49 -5.97
N VAL A 54 6.75 -5.47 -5.04
CA VAL A 54 6.77 -6.37 -3.87
C VAL A 54 6.29 -7.77 -4.24
N ASN A 55 5.22 -7.84 -5.04
CA ASN A 55 4.64 -9.10 -5.51
C ASN A 55 3.93 -8.90 -6.85
N GLN A 56 4.07 -9.84 -7.78
CA GLN A 56 3.45 -9.74 -9.11
C GLN A 56 1.92 -9.67 -9.06
N ARG A 57 1.29 -10.34 -8.09
CA ARG A 57 -0.16 -10.27 -7.87
C ARG A 57 -0.56 -8.87 -7.41
N PHE A 58 0.22 -8.26 -6.53
CA PHE A 58 -0.03 -6.88 -6.08
C PHE A 58 0.14 -5.90 -7.23
N ASP A 59 1.18 -6.04 -8.05
CA ASP A 59 1.38 -5.21 -9.24
C ASP A 59 0.15 -5.23 -10.16
N ARG A 60 -0.47 -6.39 -10.38
CA ARG A 60 -1.70 -6.49 -11.18
C ARG A 60 -2.87 -5.71 -10.59
N LEU A 61 -2.99 -5.70 -9.27
CA LEU A 61 -4.09 -5.02 -8.56
C LEU A 61 -3.85 -3.51 -8.47
N VAL A 62 -2.64 -3.07 -8.11
CA VAL A 62 -2.33 -1.66 -7.83
C VAL A 62 -2.01 -0.84 -9.07
N LEU A 63 -1.62 -1.49 -10.18
CA LEU A 63 -1.40 -0.84 -11.48
C LEU A 63 -2.63 -0.96 -12.40
N ASP A 64 -3.78 -1.33 -11.85
CA ASP A 64 -5.04 -1.29 -12.58
C ASP A 64 -5.38 0.17 -12.93
N PRO A 65 -5.76 0.46 -14.19
CA PRO A 65 -6.09 1.82 -14.64
C PRO A 65 -7.10 2.55 -13.74
N PHE A 66 -8.01 1.82 -13.07
CA PHE A 66 -8.96 2.37 -12.11
C PHE A 66 -8.28 3.21 -11.01
N TYR A 67 -7.08 2.80 -10.57
CA TYR A 67 -6.33 3.46 -9.51
C TYR A 67 -5.32 4.51 -10.00
N ILE A 68 -4.78 4.32 -11.20
CA ILE A 68 -3.63 5.10 -11.70
C ILE A 68 -3.98 6.12 -12.78
N HIS A 69 -5.23 6.15 -13.26
CA HIS A 69 -5.67 7.16 -14.24
C HIS A 69 -5.45 8.60 -13.76
N HIS A 70 -5.55 8.82 -12.44
CA HIS A 70 -5.24 10.09 -11.81
C HIS A 70 -4.21 9.88 -10.70
N LEU A 71 -3.01 10.40 -10.91
CA LEU A 71 -1.96 10.45 -9.90
C LEU A 71 -1.84 11.85 -9.35
N ASP A 72 -2.02 11.99 -8.05
CA ASP A 72 -1.83 13.23 -7.33
C ASP A 72 -0.70 13.07 -6.29
N LEU A 73 0.43 13.70 -6.59
CA LEU A 73 1.61 13.76 -5.74
C LEU A 73 1.67 15.02 -4.88
N THR A 74 0.67 15.91 -4.97
CA THR A 74 0.57 17.08 -4.08
C THR A 74 0.05 16.70 -2.70
N VAL A 75 -0.67 15.58 -2.61
CA VAL A 75 -1.16 15.04 -1.35
C VAL A 75 0.04 14.52 -0.55
N LYS A 76 0.48 15.34 0.40
CA LYS A 76 1.47 14.95 1.39
C LYS A 76 0.84 13.85 2.24
N PRO A 77 1.42 12.63 2.28
CA PRO A 77 0.89 11.61 3.16
C PRO A 77 0.96 12.14 4.60
N LEU A 78 -0.07 11.84 5.40
CA LEU A 78 -0.31 12.42 6.72
C LEU A 78 0.88 12.30 7.70
N LEU A 79 1.87 11.46 7.37
CA LEU A 79 3.02 11.13 8.20
C LEU A 79 4.32 11.87 7.80
N TYR A 80 4.36 12.65 6.70
CA TYR A 80 5.64 13.09 6.12
C TYR A 80 5.65 14.56 5.70
N HIS A 81 5.70 15.47 6.68
CA HIS A 81 6.06 16.87 6.41
C HIS A 81 7.59 17.01 6.45
N ASN A 82 8.20 17.39 5.32
CA ASN A 82 9.61 17.78 5.15
C ASN A 82 10.68 16.75 5.59
N SER A 83 10.40 15.45 5.47
CA SER A 83 11.39 14.41 5.81
C SER A 83 12.12 13.89 4.56
N PRO A 84 13.34 13.34 4.72
CA PRO A 84 14.09 12.65 3.65
C PRO A 84 13.29 11.53 2.96
N VAL A 85 12.26 11.01 3.64
CA VAL A 85 11.39 9.93 3.15
C VAL A 85 10.54 10.39 1.97
N ASN A 86 10.13 11.67 1.91
CA ASN A 86 9.41 12.17 0.74
C ASN A 86 10.26 12.06 -0.53
N ASN A 87 11.56 12.39 -0.45
CA ASN A 87 12.46 12.26 -1.59
C ASN A 87 12.58 10.80 -2.05
N GLN A 88 12.63 9.84 -1.12
CA GLN A 88 12.65 8.42 -1.45
C GLN A 88 11.35 7.95 -2.13
N ILE A 89 10.20 8.47 -1.69
CA ILE A 89 8.92 8.20 -2.35
C ILE A 89 8.96 8.73 -3.78
N PHE A 90 9.32 9.99 -3.97
CA PHE A 90 9.42 10.60 -5.29
C PHE A 90 10.41 9.88 -6.21
N ASP A 91 11.59 9.54 -5.71
CA ASP A 91 12.61 8.82 -6.46
C ASP A 91 12.11 7.43 -6.88
N ARG A 92 11.43 6.70 -5.98
CA ARG A 92 10.86 5.39 -6.32
C ARG A 92 9.73 5.53 -7.33
N ILE A 93 8.81 6.49 -7.16
CA ILE A 93 7.74 6.75 -8.11
C ILE A 93 8.34 7.06 -9.49
N ARG A 94 9.34 7.94 -9.55
CA ARG A 94 10.03 8.35 -10.78
C ARG A 94 10.75 7.19 -11.47
N THR A 95 11.50 6.39 -10.73
CA THR A 95 12.43 5.41 -11.32
C THR A 95 11.81 4.03 -11.53
N GLN A 96 10.80 3.67 -10.75
CA GLN A 96 10.24 2.31 -10.77
C GLN A 96 8.77 2.26 -11.20
N VAL A 97 7.97 3.27 -10.82
CA VAL A 97 6.52 3.23 -11.04
C VAL A 97 6.15 3.91 -12.35
N LEU A 98 6.50 5.18 -12.54
CA LEU A 98 6.16 5.98 -13.72
C LEU A 98 6.55 5.32 -15.06
N PRO A 99 7.75 4.72 -15.22
CA PRO A 99 8.10 4.03 -16.46
C PRO A 99 7.12 2.91 -16.84
N ARG A 100 6.46 2.30 -15.86
CA ARG A 100 5.49 1.21 -16.06
C ARG A 100 4.06 1.69 -16.31
N ILE A 101 3.71 2.90 -15.86
CA ILE A 101 2.32 3.36 -15.86
C ILE A 101 2.05 4.65 -16.62
N HIS A 102 3.06 5.40 -17.06
CA HIS A 102 2.86 6.71 -17.71
C HIS A 102 1.83 6.68 -18.84
N HIS A 103 1.81 5.64 -19.67
CA HIS A 103 0.84 5.43 -20.76
C HIS A 103 -0.61 5.21 -20.32
N LYS A 104 -0.84 4.94 -19.03
CA LYS A 104 -2.16 4.74 -18.40
C LYS A 104 -2.58 5.92 -17.53
N VAL A 105 -1.69 6.89 -17.31
CA VAL A 105 -1.94 8.05 -16.44
C VAL A 105 -2.50 9.17 -17.32
N ASN A 106 -3.79 9.45 -17.16
CA ASN A 106 -4.45 10.52 -17.92
C ASN A 106 -4.20 11.89 -17.31
N LYS A 107 -4.12 11.95 -15.98
CA LYS A 107 -3.89 13.16 -15.21
C LYS A 107 -2.80 12.95 -14.18
N PHE A 108 -1.81 13.82 -14.20
CA PHE A 108 -0.69 13.81 -13.26
C PHE A 108 -0.56 15.18 -12.60
N THR A 109 -0.80 15.24 -11.29
CA THR A 109 -0.74 16.46 -10.47
C THR A 109 0.47 16.36 -9.55
N VAL A 110 1.33 17.37 -9.55
CA VAL A 110 2.58 17.39 -8.77
C VAL A 110 2.91 18.82 -8.36
N GLU A 111 3.49 19.02 -7.18
CA GLU A 111 3.97 20.37 -6.79
C GLU A 111 5.02 20.87 -7.78
N PRO A 112 5.04 22.17 -8.15
CA PRO A 112 5.95 22.70 -9.17
C PRO A 112 7.44 22.38 -8.94
N LEU A 113 7.90 22.43 -7.69
CA LEU A 113 9.29 22.10 -7.34
C LEU A 113 9.60 20.60 -7.54
N SER A 114 8.64 19.73 -7.27
CA SER A 114 8.78 18.29 -7.50
C SER A 114 8.63 17.92 -8.97
N MET A 115 7.98 18.77 -9.78
CA MET A 115 7.80 18.57 -11.21
C MET A 115 9.14 18.57 -11.96
N GLU A 116 10.02 19.53 -11.67
CA GLU A 116 11.37 19.57 -12.25
C GLU A 116 12.17 18.31 -11.91
N CYS A 117 12.05 17.83 -10.66
CA CYS A 117 12.69 16.60 -10.23
C CYS A 117 12.16 15.37 -10.98
N ILE A 118 10.86 15.26 -11.23
CA ILE A 118 10.28 14.08 -11.88
C ILE A 118 10.52 14.09 -13.40
N LEU A 119 10.35 15.25 -14.04
CA LEU A 119 10.40 15.39 -15.50
C LEU A 119 11.82 15.61 -16.05
N GLY A 120 12.76 16.08 -15.23
CA GLY A 120 14.11 16.45 -15.68
C GLY A 120 14.99 15.32 -16.23
N THR A 121 14.53 14.06 -16.25
CA THR A 121 15.34 12.91 -16.73
C THR A 121 14.70 12.00 -17.76
N ILE A 122 13.37 12.04 -17.95
CA ILE A 122 12.68 11.08 -18.83
C ILE A 122 11.54 11.81 -19.55
N ASP A 123 11.48 11.62 -20.88
CA ASP A 123 10.42 12.17 -21.72
C ASP A 123 9.14 11.35 -21.56
N TYR A 124 8.12 11.94 -20.94
CA TYR A 124 6.80 11.34 -20.71
C TYR A 124 5.74 12.04 -21.54
N SER A 125 5.95 12.09 -22.86
CA SER A 125 5.09 12.79 -23.83
C SER A 125 3.61 12.35 -23.83
N GLU A 126 3.29 11.19 -23.23
CA GLU A 126 1.93 10.64 -23.13
C GLU A 126 1.14 11.12 -21.90
N LEU A 127 1.76 11.88 -20.98
CA LEU A 127 1.06 12.53 -19.87
C LEU A 127 0.23 13.70 -20.41
N ASN A 128 -0.95 13.38 -20.92
CA ASN A 128 -1.79 14.26 -21.73
C ASN A 128 -2.38 15.47 -21.01
N SER A 129 -2.22 15.58 -19.68
CA SER A 129 -2.63 16.77 -18.94
C SER A 129 -1.80 16.96 -17.67
N PHE A 130 -0.97 18.01 -17.68
CA PHE A 130 -0.29 18.52 -16.50
C PHE A 130 -1.14 19.65 -15.91
N SER A 131 -1.48 19.54 -14.63
CA SER A 131 -1.96 20.68 -13.84
C SER A 131 -0.91 20.98 -12.78
N PRO A 132 -0.30 22.19 -12.79
CA PRO A 132 0.40 22.69 -11.62
C PRO A 132 -0.54 22.93 -10.45
#